data_AF-A0A920P5Q3-F1
#
_entry.id   AF-A0A920P5Q3-F1
#
_cell.length_a   1.000
_cell.length_b   1.000
_cell.length_c   1.000
_cell.angle_alpha   90.00
_cell.angle_beta   90.00
_cell.angle_gamma   90.00
#
_symmetry.space_group_name_H-M   'P 1'
#
loop_
_entity.id
_entity.type
_entity.pdbx_description
1 polymer ?
#
loop_
_entity_poly.entity_id
_entity_poly.type
_entity_poly.pdbx_seq_one_letter_code
_entity_poly.pdbx_strand_id
1 'polypeptide(L)'
;MEGLKGGEVTVAGEVAGLKAETRVRVNPTEVQLSAPYVHLIQSVQTLTGSVPLIAGKDALLRVFMTGDQMSFFEPTVRASFYSGDEVVHSVRMLSPLYFLPVSPDQSQLEKSYNTLVPAAVLQPGVELVIELDPEEVVPLAPGSSVRVPASGRMALNPREVEPFYLRVVPVLACGSPFPACSGQIFNWTGNLSKYADQVQYTRLIFPIADFEVDVRDTYTTQANLTEKSGWSSFLREIDLLRRTDPDGPGHYYYGAVTLPQGSAWGGLGYIGRPTSVGRPSEFTLAHEIGHNLSLRHAPCGGPSGTDQNYPYSGGFIGKWGYDPRGASGLGELKNPGVIKDLMSTVILSGSVIIISRNPSHSVQIKVLARDNLTEFRNLKMS
;
A
#
# COMPACT_ATOMS: atom_id res chain seq x y z
N MET A 1 41.17 -31.70 -12.55
CA MET A 1 39.80 -31.20 -12.82
C MET A 1 39.94 -29.72 -13.05
N GLU A 2 39.89 -29.23 -14.30
CA GLU A 2 39.63 -27.81 -14.52
C GLU A 2 38.31 -27.47 -13.83
N GLY A 3 38.35 -26.44 -12.99
CA GLY A 3 37.34 -26.17 -11.97
C GLY A 3 35.97 -25.95 -12.59
N LEU A 4 34.99 -26.74 -12.14
CA LEU A 4 33.59 -26.44 -12.40
C LEU A 4 33.30 -25.05 -11.86
N LYS A 5 32.85 -24.14 -12.73
CA LYS A 5 32.33 -22.83 -12.31
C LYS A 5 31.02 -23.05 -11.55
N GLY A 6 30.70 -22.12 -10.65
CA GLY A 6 29.41 -22.13 -9.95
C GLY A 6 28.23 -22.16 -10.93
N GLY A 7 27.21 -22.96 -10.64
CA GLY A 7 26.04 -23.15 -11.51
C GLY A 7 25.45 -24.56 -11.45
N GLU A 8 24.47 -24.83 -12.30
CA GLU A 8 23.97 -26.18 -12.53
C GLU A 8 24.84 -26.88 -13.58
N VAL A 9 25.40 -28.04 -13.23
CA VAL A 9 26.22 -28.87 -14.13
C VAL A 9 25.53 -30.20 -14.33
N THR A 10 25.41 -30.64 -15.58
CA THR A 10 24.94 -32.01 -15.89
C THR A 10 26.11 -32.98 -15.75
N VAL A 11 25.95 -33.97 -14.87
CA VAL A 11 26.88 -35.10 -14.72
C VAL A 11 26.26 -36.32 -15.36
N ALA A 12 26.94 -36.89 -16.34
CA ALA A 12 26.55 -38.13 -17.00
C ALA A 12 27.41 -39.30 -16.50
N GLY A 13 26.78 -40.42 -16.18
CA GLY A 13 27.43 -41.68 -15.87
C GLY A 13 26.99 -42.77 -16.85
N GLU A 14 27.92 -43.59 -17.31
CA GLU A 14 27.63 -44.76 -18.16
C GLU A 14 28.10 -46.03 -17.45
N VAL A 15 27.21 -47.02 -17.29
CA VAL A 15 27.53 -48.33 -16.73
C VAL A 15 26.92 -49.41 -17.61
N ALA A 16 27.75 -50.31 -18.14
CA ALA A 16 27.34 -51.41 -19.03
C ALA A 16 26.48 -50.95 -20.24
N GLY A 17 26.80 -49.79 -20.82
CA GLY A 17 26.07 -49.21 -21.95
C GLY A 17 24.78 -48.46 -21.59
N LEU A 18 24.40 -48.41 -20.31
CA LEU A 18 23.30 -47.60 -19.81
C LEU A 18 23.83 -46.23 -19.40
N LYS A 19 23.31 -45.17 -20.03
CA LYS A 19 23.62 -43.77 -19.68
C LYS A 19 22.56 -43.22 -18.74
N ALA A 20 23.00 -42.56 -17.68
CA ALA A 20 22.17 -41.77 -16.79
C ALA A 20 22.77 -40.38 -16.63
N GLU A 21 21.92 -39.36 -16.57
CA GLU A 21 22.32 -37.98 -16.35
C GLU A 21 21.62 -37.44 -15.11
N THR A 22 22.34 -36.62 -14.34
CA THR A 22 21.76 -35.87 -13.22
C THR A 22 22.30 -34.45 -13.21
N ARG A 23 21.54 -33.50 -12.66
CA ARG A 23 21.99 -32.13 -12.46
C ARG A 23 22.55 -31.98 -11.05
N VAL A 24 23.75 -31.42 -10.96
CA VAL A 24 24.41 -31.10 -9.71
C VAL A 24 24.54 -29.59 -9.59
N ARG A 25 24.19 -29.06 -8.42
CA ARG A 25 24.43 -27.66 -8.06
C ARG A 25 25.85 -27.54 -7.54
N VAL A 26 26.64 -26.68 -8.17
CA VAL A 26 28.01 -26.39 -7.76
C VAL A 26 28.05 -24.96 -7.25
N ASN A 27 28.49 -24.78 -6.02
CA ASN A 27 28.77 -23.47 -5.47
C ASN A 27 30.18 -23.02 -5.85
N PRO A 28 30.40 -21.72 -6.10
CA PRO A 28 31.75 -21.18 -6.11
C PRO A 28 32.40 -21.30 -4.74
N THR A 29 33.73 -21.20 -4.69
CA THR A 29 34.50 -21.29 -3.44
C THR A 29 34.29 -20.10 -2.52
N GLU A 30 33.94 -18.95 -3.07
CA GLU A 30 33.60 -17.72 -2.34
C GLU A 30 32.60 -16.88 -3.15
N VAL A 31 31.85 -16.01 -2.48
CA VAL A 31 30.87 -15.09 -3.08
C VAL A 31 30.96 -13.73 -2.41
N GLN A 32 30.95 -12.65 -3.20
CA GLN A 32 30.80 -11.32 -2.65
C GLN A 32 29.33 -11.05 -2.33
N LEU A 33 28.97 -10.99 -1.05
CA LEU A 33 27.59 -10.82 -0.60
C LEU A 33 27.24 -9.35 -0.36
N SER A 34 26.04 -8.92 -0.75
CA SER A 34 25.50 -7.59 -0.42
C SER A 34 23.97 -7.58 -0.39
N ALA A 35 23.39 -6.53 0.18
CA ALA A 35 21.96 -6.23 0.06
C ALA A 35 21.80 -4.81 -0.50
N PRO A 36 21.84 -4.62 -1.84
CA PRO A 36 21.78 -3.30 -2.46
C PRO A 36 20.49 -2.54 -2.13
N TYR A 37 19.40 -3.25 -1.81
CA TYR A 37 18.13 -2.64 -1.44
C TYR A 37 17.51 -3.33 -0.23
N VAL A 38 17.04 -2.49 0.69
CA VAL A 38 16.22 -2.86 1.85
C VAL A 38 15.10 -1.85 1.92
N HIS A 39 13.84 -2.29 1.93
CA HIS A 39 12.71 -1.38 2.08
C HIS A 39 11.57 -1.98 2.88
N LEU A 40 10.69 -1.12 3.37
CA LEU A 40 9.43 -1.50 3.98
C LEU A 40 8.28 -0.99 3.12
N ILE A 41 7.28 -1.83 2.88
CA ILE A 41 6.11 -1.51 2.06
C ILE A 41 4.82 -1.66 2.88
N GLN A 42 4.03 -0.59 2.96
CA GLN A 42 2.72 -0.57 3.63
C GLN A 42 1.54 -0.56 2.62
N SER A 43 1.81 -0.16 1.38
CA SER A 43 0.87 -0.22 0.25
C SER A 43 1.63 -0.14 -1.06
N VAL A 44 2.58 0.80 -1.16
CA VAL A 44 3.49 0.92 -2.28
C VAL A 44 4.84 1.43 -1.83
N GLN A 45 5.90 1.05 -2.53
CA GLN A 45 7.25 1.47 -2.21
C GLN A 45 8.10 1.56 -3.49
N THR A 46 9.10 2.43 -3.49
CA THR A 46 10.17 2.42 -4.50
C THR A 46 11.25 1.43 -4.11
N LEU A 47 12.08 1.01 -5.06
CA LEU A 47 13.18 0.09 -4.76
C LEU A 47 14.15 0.66 -3.70
N THR A 48 14.31 1.99 -3.67
CA THR A 48 15.17 2.69 -2.71
C THR A 48 14.50 3.03 -1.38
N GLY A 49 13.24 2.64 -1.16
CA GLY A 49 12.54 2.90 0.11
C GLY A 49 12.14 4.36 0.32
N SER A 50 11.92 5.12 -0.76
CA SER A 50 11.70 6.57 -0.69
C SER A 50 10.27 7.01 -0.33
N VAL A 51 9.29 6.10 -0.36
CA VAL A 51 7.93 6.40 0.11
C VAL A 51 7.95 6.39 1.64
N PRO A 52 7.58 7.50 2.32
CA PRO A 52 7.59 7.55 3.77
C PRO A 52 6.61 6.55 4.40
N LEU A 53 7.03 5.98 5.52
CA LEU A 53 6.21 5.07 6.33
C LEU A 53 5.24 5.86 7.20
N ILE A 54 4.12 5.23 7.54
CA ILE A 54 3.14 5.72 8.50
C ILE A 54 3.31 4.96 9.81
N ALA A 55 3.40 5.68 10.92
CA ALA A 55 3.47 5.10 12.25
C ALA A 55 2.19 4.31 12.57
N GLY A 56 2.30 3.19 13.28
CA GLY A 56 1.13 2.40 13.68
C GLY A 56 0.44 1.63 12.55
N LYS A 57 1.12 1.39 11.42
CA LYS A 57 0.61 0.57 10.31
C LYS A 57 1.60 -0.56 9.99
N ASP A 58 1.11 -1.79 9.85
CA ASP A 58 1.94 -2.95 9.49
C ASP A 58 2.65 -2.72 8.16
N ALA A 59 3.85 -3.27 8.01
CA ALA A 59 4.60 -3.23 6.75
C ALA A 59 5.23 -4.59 6.44
N LEU A 60 5.46 -4.87 5.16
CA LEU A 60 6.34 -5.95 4.73
C LEU A 60 7.76 -5.39 4.59
N LEU A 61 8.72 -5.90 5.38
CA LEU A 61 10.14 -5.68 5.13
C LEU A 61 10.58 -6.61 4.01
N ARG A 62 11.29 -6.07 3.01
CA ARG A 62 11.96 -6.83 1.96
C ARG A 62 13.44 -6.51 1.92
N VAL A 63 14.28 -7.53 1.99
CA VAL A 63 15.74 -7.45 1.85
C VAL A 63 16.14 -8.17 0.56
N PHE A 64 16.69 -7.41 -0.39
CA PHE A 64 17.14 -7.92 -1.67
C PHE A 64 18.62 -8.26 -1.60
N MET A 65 18.91 -9.46 -1.11
CA MET A 65 20.28 -9.94 -1.00
C MET A 65 20.76 -10.51 -2.34
N THR A 66 21.99 -10.15 -2.72
CA THR A 66 22.61 -10.51 -3.99
C THR A 66 24.05 -10.96 -3.80
N GLY A 67 24.53 -11.81 -4.70
CA GLY A 67 25.95 -12.13 -4.89
C GLY A 67 26.54 -11.42 -6.12
N ASP A 68 27.86 -11.42 -6.26
CA ASP A 68 28.56 -11.08 -7.51
C ASP A 68 28.44 -12.19 -8.57
N GLN A 69 28.14 -13.41 -8.13
CA GLN A 69 27.90 -14.57 -8.97
C GLN A 69 26.79 -15.45 -8.41
N MET A 70 26.17 -16.25 -9.29
CA MET A 70 25.15 -17.20 -8.89
C MET A 70 25.73 -18.25 -7.94
N SER A 71 25.02 -18.52 -6.85
CA SER A 71 25.33 -19.60 -5.93
C SER A 71 24.05 -20.19 -5.33
N PHE A 72 24.15 -21.39 -4.80
CA PHE A 72 23.08 -22.14 -4.14
C PHE A 72 23.32 -22.21 -2.62
N PHE A 73 24.09 -21.27 -2.06
CA PHE A 73 24.13 -21.10 -0.61
C PHE A 73 22.75 -20.61 -0.14
N GLU A 74 22.37 -21.03 1.07
CA GLU A 74 21.08 -20.69 1.70
C GLU A 74 21.29 -19.93 3.03
N PRO A 75 21.95 -18.76 3.00
CA PRO A 75 22.14 -17.94 4.20
C PRO A 75 20.80 -17.46 4.77
N THR A 76 20.79 -17.12 6.05
CA THR A 76 19.65 -16.41 6.65
C THR A 76 19.90 -14.91 6.70
N VAL A 77 18.85 -14.14 6.98
CA VAL A 77 18.96 -12.71 7.24
C VAL A 77 18.33 -12.40 8.59
N ARG A 78 19.03 -11.63 9.43
CA ARG A 78 18.48 -11.12 10.68
C ARG A 78 18.15 -9.64 10.53
N ALA A 79 16.93 -9.27 10.86
CA ALA A 79 16.49 -7.87 10.95
C ALA A 79 16.23 -7.52 12.41
N SER A 80 16.89 -6.47 12.91
CA SER A 80 16.75 -5.97 14.28
C SER A 80 16.29 -4.53 14.27
N PHE A 81 15.18 -4.26 14.96
CA PHE A 81 14.57 -2.95 15.11
C PHE A 81 14.86 -2.42 16.51
N TYR A 82 15.22 -1.14 16.57
CA TYR A 82 15.65 -0.48 17.80
C TYR A 82 14.78 0.72 18.13
N SER A 83 14.56 0.95 19.42
CA SER A 83 14.03 2.20 19.97
C SER A 83 15.01 2.69 21.03
N GLY A 84 15.73 3.78 20.74
CA GLY A 84 16.92 4.11 21.53
C GLY A 84 17.92 2.96 21.47
N ASP A 85 18.40 2.49 22.62
CA ASP A 85 19.37 1.38 22.68
C ASP A 85 18.73 -0.02 22.77
N GLU A 86 17.40 -0.10 22.94
CA GLU A 86 16.68 -1.36 23.12
C GLU A 86 16.30 -2.00 21.77
N VAL A 87 16.46 -3.31 21.66
CA VAL A 87 15.92 -4.10 20.55
C VAL A 87 14.43 -4.36 20.82
N VAL A 88 13.55 -3.64 20.13
CA VAL A 88 12.09 -3.78 20.27
C VAL A 88 11.51 -4.90 19.41
N HIS A 89 12.22 -5.32 18.37
CA HIS A 89 11.83 -6.45 17.54
C HIS A 89 13.06 -7.04 16.84
N SER A 90 13.14 -8.37 16.76
CA SER A 90 14.20 -9.06 16.02
C SER A 90 13.62 -10.30 15.36
N VAL A 91 13.96 -10.50 14.09
CA VAL A 91 13.43 -11.60 13.29
C VAL A 91 14.52 -12.18 12.41
N ARG A 92 14.55 -13.51 12.37
CA ARG A 92 15.38 -14.31 11.48
C ARG A 92 14.53 -14.76 10.30
N MET A 93 14.95 -14.41 9.09
CA MET A 93 14.31 -14.79 7.83
C MET A 93 15.12 -15.92 7.19
N LEU A 94 14.49 -17.07 6.98
CA LEU A 94 15.06 -18.17 6.21
C LEU A 94 15.13 -17.81 4.73
N SER A 95 16.08 -18.39 4.00
CA SER A 95 16.20 -18.18 2.55
C SER A 95 14.92 -18.60 1.83
N PRO A 96 14.23 -17.67 1.13
CA PRO A 96 13.18 -18.03 0.19
C PRO A 96 13.75 -18.31 -1.22
N LEU A 97 15.06 -18.12 -1.39
CA LEU A 97 15.71 -18.10 -2.69
C LEU A 97 16.08 -19.52 -3.13
N TYR A 98 15.74 -19.87 -4.37
CA TYR A 98 16.24 -21.11 -5.00
C TYR A 98 17.75 -21.05 -5.30
N PHE A 99 18.26 -19.86 -5.62
CA PHE A 99 19.68 -19.52 -5.72
C PHE A 99 19.87 -18.05 -5.33
N LEU A 100 21.05 -17.68 -4.84
CA LEU A 100 21.43 -16.29 -4.59
C LEU A 100 21.54 -15.53 -5.92
N PRO A 101 20.70 -14.51 -6.17
CA PRO A 101 20.69 -13.80 -7.44
C PRO A 101 21.86 -12.81 -7.55
N VAL A 102 22.22 -12.45 -8.78
CA VAL A 102 23.23 -11.42 -9.08
C VAL A 102 22.65 -10.01 -9.20
N SER A 103 21.32 -9.91 -9.21
CA SER A 103 20.60 -8.65 -9.28
C SER A 103 19.27 -8.76 -8.52
N PRO A 104 18.79 -7.63 -7.97
CA PRO A 104 17.52 -7.62 -7.23
C PRO A 104 16.33 -7.71 -8.17
N ASP A 105 15.31 -8.48 -7.79
CA ASP A 105 14.05 -8.63 -8.52
C ASP A 105 12.86 -8.39 -7.59
N GLN A 106 12.10 -7.32 -7.86
CA GLN A 106 10.94 -6.94 -7.06
C GLN A 106 9.67 -7.73 -7.39
N SER A 107 9.65 -8.46 -8.51
CA SER A 107 8.42 -8.96 -9.12
C SER A 107 7.76 -10.13 -8.39
N GLN A 108 8.50 -10.78 -7.50
CA GLN A 108 8.09 -11.97 -6.77
C GLN A 108 8.57 -11.88 -5.33
N LEU A 109 7.79 -12.43 -4.38
CA LEU A 109 8.17 -12.46 -2.97
C LEU A 109 9.31 -13.46 -2.76
N GLU A 110 9.36 -14.53 -3.55
CA GLU A 110 10.37 -15.59 -3.53
C GLU A 110 11.75 -15.12 -4.04
N LYS A 111 11.89 -13.82 -4.38
CA LYS A 111 13.13 -13.18 -4.86
C LYS A 111 13.75 -12.22 -3.83
N SER A 112 13.20 -12.17 -2.62
CA SER A 112 13.71 -11.34 -1.51
C SER A 112 13.42 -12.00 -0.17
N TYR A 113 14.23 -11.72 0.84
CA TYR A 113 13.91 -12.12 2.22
C TYR A 113 12.81 -11.20 2.73
N ASN A 114 11.71 -11.78 3.19
CA ASN A 114 10.55 -11.00 3.62
C ASN A 114 10.10 -11.37 5.02
N THR A 115 9.59 -10.38 5.74
CA THR A 115 8.89 -10.56 7.01
C THR A 115 7.86 -9.46 7.19
N LEU A 116 6.77 -9.79 7.86
CA LEU A 116 5.85 -8.78 8.36
C LEU A 116 6.49 -8.07 9.56
N VAL A 117 6.36 -6.75 9.58
CA VAL A 117 6.78 -5.86 10.65
C VAL A 117 5.50 -5.29 11.26
N PRO A 118 5.17 -5.65 12.52
CA PRO A 118 3.95 -5.18 13.16
C PRO A 118 3.90 -3.66 13.34
N ALA A 119 2.71 -3.09 13.28
CA ALA A 119 2.39 -1.70 13.55
C ALA A 119 2.97 -1.18 14.87
N ALA A 120 3.00 -2.04 15.91
CA ALA A 120 3.57 -1.72 17.22
C ALA A 120 5.09 -1.46 17.19
N VAL A 121 5.80 -2.01 16.20
CA VAL A 121 7.24 -1.78 16.00
C VAL A 121 7.49 -0.48 15.24
N LEU A 122 6.62 -0.15 14.27
CA LEU A 122 6.75 1.03 13.41
C LEU A 122 6.23 2.28 14.10
N GLN A 123 7.03 2.79 15.04
CA GLN A 123 6.78 4.02 15.79
C GLN A 123 7.85 5.07 15.48
N PRO A 124 7.59 6.37 15.74
CA PRO A 124 8.60 7.42 15.58
C PRO A 124 9.89 7.09 16.35
N GLY A 125 11.05 7.33 15.72
CA GLY A 125 12.36 7.04 16.30
C GLY A 125 12.86 5.60 16.11
N VAL A 126 12.08 4.71 15.50
CA VAL A 126 12.54 3.34 15.23
C VAL A 126 13.68 3.32 14.20
N GLU A 127 14.70 2.52 14.49
CA GLU A 127 15.86 2.30 13.62
C GLU A 127 15.99 0.82 13.24
N LEU A 128 16.62 0.53 12.10
CA LEU A 128 16.78 -0.82 11.55
C LEU A 128 18.25 -1.17 11.33
N VAL A 129 18.59 -2.42 11.66
CA VAL A 129 19.83 -3.08 11.26
C VAL A 129 19.47 -4.41 10.58
N ILE A 130 20.06 -4.66 9.42
CA ILE A 130 20.02 -5.93 8.71
C ILE A 130 21.40 -6.57 8.77
N GLU A 131 21.45 -7.85 9.13
CA GLU A 131 22.64 -8.68 9.09
C GLU A 131 22.38 -9.83 8.12
N LEU A 132 23.28 -9.99 7.15
CA LEU A 132 23.23 -11.01 6.11
C LEU A 132 24.13 -12.17 6.55
N ASP A 133 23.63 -13.39 6.39
CA ASP A 133 24.35 -14.61 6.72
C ASP A 133 24.98 -14.62 8.13
N PRO A 134 24.20 -14.38 9.20
CA PRO A 134 24.74 -14.35 10.55
C PRO A 134 25.27 -15.70 11.04
N GLU A 135 24.98 -16.80 10.33
CA GLU A 135 25.52 -18.13 10.60
C GLU A 135 26.78 -18.47 9.77
N GLU A 136 27.25 -17.54 8.93
CA GLU A 136 28.47 -17.66 8.13
C GLU A 136 28.48 -18.92 7.22
N VAL A 137 27.34 -19.23 6.58
CA VAL A 137 27.25 -20.38 5.66
C VAL A 137 27.82 -20.10 4.27
N VAL A 138 27.95 -18.83 3.91
CA VAL A 138 28.54 -18.35 2.66
C VAL A 138 30.02 -18.03 2.90
N PRO A 139 30.97 -18.70 2.24
CA PRO A 139 32.35 -18.24 2.22
C PRO A 139 32.42 -16.88 1.51
N LEU A 140 32.76 -15.83 2.27
CA LEU A 140 32.70 -14.45 1.78
C LEU A 140 33.95 -14.06 1.01
N ALA A 141 33.77 -13.56 -0.21
CA ALA A 141 34.83 -12.94 -0.99
C ALA A 141 35.14 -11.51 -0.45
N PRO A 142 36.35 -10.98 -0.68
CA PRO A 142 36.70 -9.60 -0.35
C PRO A 142 35.70 -8.58 -0.93
N GLY A 143 35.37 -7.55 -0.16
CA GLY A 143 34.40 -6.52 -0.55
C GLY A 143 32.93 -6.86 -0.24
N SER A 144 32.65 -8.00 0.41
CA SER A 144 31.31 -8.32 0.92
C SER A 144 30.83 -7.26 1.93
N SER A 145 29.54 -6.93 1.87
CA SER A 145 28.85 -6.03 2.80
C SER A 145 27.69 -6.77 3.46
N VAL A 146 27.99 -7.45 4.56
CA VAL A 146 27.05 -8.33 5.27
C VAL A 146 26.21 -7.63 6.35
N ARG A 147 26.24 -6.30 6.39
CA ARG A 147 25.43 -5.51 7.32
C ARG A 147 24.90 -4.24 6.65
N VAL A 148 23.62 -3.93 6.87
CA VAL A 148 22.98 -2.70 6.40
C VAL A 148 22.34 -1.95 7.58
N PRO A 149 22.69 -0.68 7.82
CA PRO A 149 23.83 0.04 7.21
C PRO A 149 25.18 -0.58 7.62
N ALA A 150 26.26 -0.27 6.91
CA ALA A 150 27.59 -0.80 7.22
C ALA A 150 28.08 -0.40 8.64
N SER A 151 27.64 0.76 9.12
CA SER A 151 27.86 1.23 10.50
C SER A 151 26.61 1.96 11.01
N GLY A 152 26.45 2.04 12.33
CA GLY A 152 25.27 2.67 12.94
C GLY A 152 23.98 1.90 12.67
N ARG A 153 22.86 2.62 12.58
CA ARG A 153 21.51 2.09 12.35
C ARG A 153 20.77 2.97 11.35
N MET A 154 19.85 2.38 10.58
CA MET A 154 19.06 3.09 9.58
C MET A 154 17.78 3.62 10.21
N ALA A 155 17.65 4.95 10.36
CA ALA A 155 16.42 5.57 10.84
C ALA A 155 15.28 5.39 9.82
N LEU A 156 14.16 4.80 10.25
CA LEU A 156 13.01 4.56 9.38
C LEU A 156 12.06 5.77 9.28
N ASN A 157 12.11 6.67 10.26
CA ASN A 157 11.30 7.90 10.34
C ASN A 157 9.80 7.73 9.97
N PRO A 158 9.04 6.79 10.58
CA PRO A 158 7.61 6.70 10.34
C PRO A 158 6.90 7.99 10.74
N ARG A 159 5.94 8.43 9.91
CA ARG A 159 5.17 9.66 10.11
C ARG A 159 3.85 9.37 10.79
N GLU A 160 3.53 10.20 11.78
CA GLU A 160 2.20 10.20 12.37
C GLU A 160 1.19 10.84 11.42
N VAL A 161 -0.04 10.34 11.48
CA VAL A 161 -1.20 10.84 10.73
C VAL A 161 -2.37 10.95 11.68
N GLU A 162 -3.26 11.90 11.41
CA GLU A 162 -4.50 12.06 12.20
C GLU A 162 -5.38 10.80 12.08
N PRO A 163 -6.12 10.44 13.14
CA PRO A 163 -7.11 9.39 13.07
C PRO A 163 -8.15 9.66 11.98
N PHE A 164 -8.55 8.59 11.28
CA PHE A 164 -9.53 8.68 10.21
C PHE A 164 -10.89 8.20 10.69
N TYR A 165 -11.84 9.13 10.80
CA TYR A 165 -13.22 8.83 11.19
C TYR A 165 -14.14 8.80 9.97
N LEU A 166 -14.74 7.65 9.70
CA LEU A 166 -15.71 7.46 8.63
C LEU A 166 -17.13 7.32 9.19
N ARG A 167 -18.04 8.20 8.79
CA ARG A 167 -19.47 8.02 9.04
C ARG A 167 -20.17 7.56 7.77
N VAL A 168 -20.77 6.39 7.82
CA VAL A 168 -21.57 5.85 6.72
C VAL A 168 -23.04 6.14 6.96
N VAL A 169 -23.71 6.71 5.96
CA VAL A 169 -25.15 6.97 6.01
C VAL A 169 -25.84 5.97 5.08
N PRO A 170 -26.67 5.03 5.58
CA PRO A 170 -27.50 4.19 4.72
C PRO A 170 -28.56 5.07 4.04
N VAL A 171 -28.65 5.03 2.72
CA VAL A 171 -29.56 5.88 1.95
C VAL A 171 -30.59 5.08 1.16
N LEU A 172 -31.86 5.46 1.32
CA LEU A 172 -32.98 5.00 0.52
C LEU A 172 -33.31 6.02 -0.57
N ALA A 173 -33.32 5.61 -1.84
CA ALA A 173 -33.50 6.51 -2.99
C ALA A 173 -34.88 6.34 -3.68
N CYS A 174 -35.98 6.55 -2.95
CA CYS A 174 -37.32 6.17 -3.45
C CYS A 174 -37.81 6.98 -4.67
N GLY A 175 -37.14 8.08 -5.02
CA GLY A 175 -37.42 8.87 -6.23
C GLY A 175 -36.82 8.33 -7.53
N SER A 176 -36.06 7.24 -7.50
CA SER A 176 -35.44 6.62 -8.69
C SER A 176 -36.23 5.38 -9.19
N PRO A 177 -36.05 4.93 -10.46
CA PRO A 177 -36.72 3.73 -10.96
C PRO A 177 -36.48 2.50 -10.08
N PHE A 178 -37.53 1.71 -9.87
CA PHE A 178 -37.54 0.52 -9.01
C PHE A 178 -36.43 -0.49 -9.40
N PRO A 179 -35.75 -1.15 -8.42
CA PRO A 179 -36.07 -1.22 -6.99
C PRO A 179 -35.23 -0.26 -6.13
N ALA A 180 -35.28 1.04 -6.41
CA ALA A 180 -34.83 2.03 -5.45
C ALA A 180 -35.72 1.96 -4.20
N CYS A 181 -35.14 1.63 -3.03
CA CYS A 181 -35.79 1.24 -1.76
C CYS A 181 -35.88 -0.28 -1.48
N SER A 182 -34.96 -1.08 -2.01
CA SER A 182 -34.87 -2.53 -1.75
C SER A 182 -34.33 -2.94 -0.36
N GLY A 183 -33.91 -2.00 0.49
CA GLY A 183 -33.31 -2.29 1.80
C GLY A 183 -31.95 -3.02 1.76
N GLN A 184 -31.44 -3.35 0.57
CA GLN A 184 -30.14 -4.04 0.39
C GLN A 184 -28.97 -3.30 1.05
N ILE A 185 -29.08 -1.98 1.17
CA ILE A 185 -28.07 -1.15 1.84
C ILE A 185 -27.88 -1.51 3.32
N PHE A 186 -28.91 -2.04 3.98
CA PHE A 186 -28.85 -2.44 5.39
C PHE A 186 -27.98 -3.67 5.61
N ASN A 187 -27.90 -4.59 4.63
CA ASN A 187 -26.98 -5.72 4.73
C ASN A 187 -25.52 -5.28 4.68
N TRP A 188 -25.21 -4.27 3.85
CA TRP A 188 -23.86 -3.74 3.73
C TRP A 188 -23.44 -2.94 4.97
N THR A 189 -24.36 -2.15 5.53
CA THR A 189 -24.10 -1.27 6.68
C THR A 189 -24.26 -1.96 8.04
N GLY A 190 -25.09 -3.01 8.15
CA GLY A 190 -25.42 -3.65 9.42
C GLY A 190 -24.26 -4.33 10.15
N ASN A 191 -23.19 -4.72 9.44
CA ASN A 191 -22.00 -5.36 10.01
C ASN A 191 -20.73 -4.49 9.87
N LEU A 192 -20.91 -3.18 9.70
CA LEU A 192 -19.78 -2.29 9.49
C LEU A 192 -18.95 -2.17 10.77
N SER A 193 -17.66 -2.45 10.67
CA SER A 193 -16.67 -2.25 11.73
C SER A 193 -15.34 -1.88 11.09
N LYS A 194 -14.37 -1.44 11.89
CA LYS A 194 -13.03 -1.11 11.37
C LYS A 194 -12.33 -2.27 10.67
N TYR A 195 -12.71 -3.51 10.97
CA TYR A 195 -12.14 -4.72 10.37
C TYR A 195 -13.01 -5.31 9.24
N ALA A 196 -14.17 -4.71 8.95
CA ALA A 196 -15.11 -5.24 7.96
C ALA A 196 -14.57 -5.08 6.52
N ASP A 197 -14.79 -6.10 5.68
CA ASP A 197 -14.30 -6.14 4.30
C ASP A 197 -14.73 -4.90 3.48
N GLN A 198 -15.90 -4.35 3.80
CA GLN A 198 -16.48 -3.15 3.21
C GLN A 198 -15.56 -1.92 3.23
N VAL A 199 -14.67 -1.81 4.23
CA VAL A 199 -13.81 -0.64 4.45
C VAL A 199 -12.31 -0.97 4.40
N GLN A 200 -11.95 -2.26 4.32
CA GLN A 200 -10.55 -2.70 4.35
C GLN A 200 -9.73 -2.08 3.23
N TYR A 201 -10.24 -2.05 1.99
CA TYR A 201 -9.48 -1.49 0.87
C TYR A 201 -9.09 -0.02 1.08
N THR A 202 -10.02 0.81 1.57
CA THR A 202 -9.75 2.21 1.95
C THR A 202 -8.61 2.32 2.96
N ARG A 203 -8.63 1.48 4.01
CA ARG A 203 -7.60 1.47 5.06
C ARG A 203 -6.23 1.04 4.53
N LEU A 204 -6.21 0.12 3.57
CA LEU A 204 -4.98 -0.44 3.03
C LEU A 204 -4.29 0.52 2.07
N ILE A 205 -5.03 1.17 1.17
CA ILE A 205 -4.43 2.01 0.13
C ILE A 205 -4.08 3.43 0.58
N PHE A 206 -4.75 3.96 1.61
CA PHE A 206 -4.49 5.31 2.12
C PHE A 206 -3.56 5.31 3.34
N PRO A 207 -2.90 6.44 3.64
CA PRO A 207 -2.08 6.59 4.84
C PRO A 207 -2.96 6.75 6.08
N ILE A 208 -3.66 5.68 6.45
CA ILE A 208 -4.56 5.58 7.59
C ILE A 208 -3.97 4.55 8.55
N ALA A 209 -3.58 4.99 9.75
CA ALA A 209 -3.10 4.12 10.83
C ALA A 209 -4.23 3.80 11.81
N ASP A 210 -4.86 4.85 12.35
CA ASP A 210 -6.04 4.73 13.20
C ASP A 210 -7.32 4.98 12.39
N PHE A 211 -8.27 4.07 12.52
CA PHE A 211 -9.49 4.06 11.73
C PHE A 211 -10.68 3.71 12.60
N GLU A 212 -11.65 4.62 12.61
CA GLU A 212 -12.95 4.40 13.21
C GLU A 212 -14.03 4.55 12.15
N VAL A 213 -15.08 3.75 12.33
CA VAL A 213 -16.23 3.79 11.45
C VAL A 213 -17.51 3.60 12.24
N ASP A 214 -18.48 4.45 11.96
CA ASP A 214 -19.82 4.35 12.50
C ASP A 214 -20.88 4.45 11.39
N VAL A 215 -22.09 3.99 11.72
CA VAL A 215 -23.24 4.03 10.82
C VAL A 215 -24.27 4.97 11.43
N ARG A 216 -24.65 5.99 10.66
CA ARG A 216 -25.72 6.91 11.01
C ARG A 216 -27.10 6.26 10.77
N ASP A 217 -28.12 6.85 11.40
CA ASP A 217 -29.52 6.63 11.00
C ASP A 217 -29.74 6.79 9.49
N THR A 218 -30.73 6.06 8.99
CA THR A 218 -31.08 6.02 7.56
C THR A 218 -31.51 7.40 7.08
N TYR A 219 -31.08 7.76 5.87
CA TYR A 219 -31.52 8.96 5.17
C TYR A 219 -32.33 8.59 3.92
N THR A 220 -33.37 9.35 3.60
CA THR A 220 -34.17 9.14 2.38
C THR A 220 -33.92 10.29 1.42
N THR A 221 -33.51 9.98 0.20
CA THR A 221 -33.37 10.95 -0.89
C THR A 221 -34.48 10.75 -1.92
N GLN A 222 -34.92 11.88 -2.50
CA GLN A 222 -35.85 11.90 -3.64
C GLN A 222 -35.12 12.19 -4.96
N ALA A 223 -33.78 12.26 -4.95
CA ALA A 223 -33.01 12.51 -6.16
C ALA A 223 -33.18 11.38 -7.19
N ASN A 224 -33.28 11.75 -8.47
CA ASN A 224 -33.29 10.79 -9.58
C ASN A 224 -31.85 10.37 -9.93
N LEU A 225 -31.39 9.24 -9.40
CA LEU A 225 -30.01 8.76 -9.60
C LEU A 225 -29.77 8.12 -10.97
N THR A 226 -30.74 8.15 -11.88
CA THR A 226 -30.50 7.87 -13.31
C THR A 226 -29.96 9.09 -14.07
N GLU A 227 -29.92 10.26 -13.42
CA GLU A 227 -29.41 11.50 -13.99
C GLU A 227 -28.22 12.07 -13.20
N LYS A 228 -27.30 12.72 -13.92
CA LYS A 228 -26.14 13.41 -13.32
C LYS A 228 -26.54 14.50 -12.31
N SER A 229 -27.63 15.21 -12.61
CA SER A 229 -28.23 16.24 -11.75
C SER A 229 -28.66 15.64 -10.40
N GLY A 230 -29.29 14.46 -10.42
CA GLY A 230 -29.72 13.75 -9.21
C GLY A 230 -28.55 13.35 -8.32
N TRP A 231 -27.47 12.80 -8.88
CA TRP A 231 -26.23 12.54 -8.14
C TRP A 231 -25.65 13.79 -7.48
N SER A 232 -25.69 14.92 -8.19
CA SER A 232 -25.22 16.21 -7.67
C SER A 232 -26.10 16.75 -6.55
N SER A 233 -27.42 16.50 -6.59
CA SER A 233 -28.34 16.84 -5.51
C SER A 233 -28.14 15.92 -4.31
N PHE A 234 -27.99 14.61 -4.53
CA PHE A 234 -27.75 13.64 -3.47
C PHE A 234 -26.47 13.93 -2.68
N LEU A 235 -25.35 14.23 -3.36
CA LEU A 235 -24.11 14.63 -2.67
C LEU A 235 -24.31 15.88 -1.80
N ARG A 236 -25.07 16.86 -2.29
CA ARG A 236 -25.38 18.09 -1.54
C ARG A 236 -26.25 17.83 -0.32
N GLU A 237 -27.22 16.93 -0.43
CA GLU A 237 -28.06 16.49 0.71
C GLU A 237 -27.20 15.90 1.82
N ILE A 238 -26.25 15.01 1.49
CA ILE A 238 -25.37 14.38 2.48
C ILE A 238 -24.34 15.36 3.05
N ASP A 239 -23.82 16.33 2.28
CA ASP A 239 -22.94 17.38 2.84
C ASP A 239 -23.72 18.32 3.76
N LEU A 240 -24.98 18.63 3.44
CA LEU A 240 -25.83 19.40 4.34
C LEU A 240 -26.09 18.62 5.63
N LEU A 241 -26.42 17.33 5.53
CA LEU A 241 -26.58 16.43 6.67
C LEU A 241 -25.33 16.41 7.56
N ARG A 242 -24.13 16.29 6.97
CA ARG A 242 -22.87 16.37 7.71
C ARG A 242 -22.70 17.70 8.44
N ARG A 243 -23.02 18.82 7.79
CA ARG A 243 -22.85 20.17 8.37
C ARG A 243 -23.80 20.45 9.52
N THR A 244 -24.96 19.80 9.54
CA THR A 244 -25.97 19.94 10.60
C THR A 244 -25.86 18.86 11.67
N ASP A 245 -25.08 17.80 11.43
CA ASP A 245 -24.79 16.77 12.42
C ASP A 245 -23.85 17.33 13.50
N PRO A 246 -24.25 17.38 14.78
CA PRO A 246 -23.40 17.87 15.88
C PRO A 246 -22.06 17.15 15.97
N ASP A 247 -22.04 15.85 15.66
CA ASP A 247 -20.85 15.00 15.67
C ASP A 247 -20.15 14.93 14.30
N GLY A 248 -20.68 15.63 13.29
CA GLY A 248 -20.13 15.64 11.94
C GLY A 248 -18.77 16.33 11.75
N PRO A 249 -18.38 17.37 12.54
CA PRO A 249 -17.04 17.92 12.48
C PRO A 249 -15.99 16.85 12.86
N GLY A 250 -15.08 16.51 11.94
CA GLY A 250 -14.11 15.42 12.20
C GLY A 250 -14.21 14.27 11.21
N HIS A 251 -15.44 14.01 10.75
CA HIS A 251 -15.78 12.81 10.02
C HIS A 251 -15.82 13.02 8.51
N TYR A 252 -15.33 12.02 7.79
CA TYR A 252 -15.64 11.81 6.38
C TYR A 252 -17.01 11.16 6.27
N TYR A 253 -17.90 11.69 5.43
CA TYR A 253 -19.24 11.15 5.22
C TYR A 253 -19.30 10.40 3.91
N TYR A 254 -19.85 9.18 3.96
CA TYR A 254 -20.19 8.40 2.79
C TYR A 254 -21.69 8.06 2.80
N GLY A 255 -22.46 8.70 1.93
CA GLY A 255 -23.85 8.35 1.69
C GLY A 255 -23.94 7.11 0.80
N ALA A 256 -24.20 5.96 1.41
CA ALA A 256 -24.20 4.68 0.72
C ALA A 256 -25.60 4.34 0.22
N VAL A 257 -25.77 4.05 -1.07
CA VAL A 257 -27.08 3.86 -1.71
C VAL A 257 -27.10 2.61 -2.60
N THR A 258 -28.19 1.83 -2.56
CA THR A 258 -28.41 0.81 -3.58
C THR A 258 -28.68 1.48 -4.92
N LEU A 259 -27.87 1.19 -5.94
CA LEU A 259 -28.02 1.79 -7.25
C LEU A 259 -29.38 1.41 -7.87
N PRO A 260 -30.18 2.37 -8.33
CA PRO A 260 -31.37 2.07 -9.10
C PRO A 260 -31.02 1.49 -10.46
N GLN A 261 -31.96 0.75 -11.05
CA GLN A 261 -31.82 0.27 -12.42
C GLN A 261 -31.65 1.47 -13.37
N GLY A 262 -30.63 1.41 -14.24
CA GLY A 262 -30.33 2.48 -15.20
C GLY A 262 -29.44 3.61 -14.68
N SER A 263 -28.92 3.56 -13.45
CA SER A 263 -27.86 4.50 -13.02
C SER A 263 -26.62 4.32 -13.88
N ALA A 264 -26.15 5.39 -14.53
CA ALA A 264 -24.90 5.40 -15.28
C ALA A 264 -23.66 5.67 -14.39
N TRP A 265 -23.86 5.99 -13.10
CA TRP A 265 -22.80 6.31 -12.15
C TRP A 265 -22.83 5.38 -10.94
N GLY A 266 -21.65 5.20 -10.33
CA GLY A 266 -21.47 4.39 -9.12
C GLY A 266 -21.22 5.19 -7.86
N GLY A 267 -20.78 6.45 -7.98
CA GLY A 267 -20.41 7.32 -6.87
C GLY A 267 -20.11 8.75 -7.32
N LEU A 268 -20.05 9.66 -6.35
CA LEU A 268 -19.67 11.06 -6.53
C LEU A 268 -19.12 11.64 -5.21
N GLY A 269 -17.90 12.16 -5.25
CA GLY A 269 -17.24 12.80 -4.11
C GLY A 269 -16.81 14.23 -4.38
N TYR A 270 -16.82 15.06 -3.34
CA TYR A 270 -16.14 16.36 -3.42
C TYR A 270 -14.63 16.18 -3.40
N ILE A 271 -13.93 16.98 -4.21
CA ILE A 271 -12.48 17.08 -4.15
C ILE A 271 -12.08 17.94 -2.94
N GLY A 272 -11.31 17.37 -2.01
CA GLY A 272 -10.77 18.07 -0.84
C GLY A 272 -11.80 18.49 0.21
N ARG A 273 -12.99 17.87 0.21
CA ARG A 273 -14.01 18.06 1.25
C ARG A 273 -14.49 16.70 1.76
N PRO A 274 -14.89 16.57 3.03
CA PRO A 274 -15.10 15.27 3.68
C PRO A 274 -16.50 14.69 3.40
N THR A 275 -16.97 14.74 2.15
CA THR A 275 -18.27 14.17 1.80
C THR A 275 -18.27 13.56 0.42
N SER A 276 -18.78 12.35 0.37
CA SER A 276 -18.97 11.55 -0.83
C SER A 276 -20.25 10.73 -0.72
N VAL A 277 -20.71 10.23 -1.86
CA VAL A 277 -21.86 9.33 -1.97
C VAL A 277 -21.58 8.24 -3.00
N GLY A 278 -22.21 7.07 -2.86
CA GLY A 278 -22.02 6.01 -3.84
C GLY A 278 -22.60 4.67 -3.44
N ARG A 279 -22.35 3.67 -4.29
CA ARG A 279 -22.83 2.30 -4.09
C ARG A 279 -22.13 1.60 -2.90
N PRO A 280 -22.75 0.60 -2.28
CA PRO A 280 -22.12 -0.22 -1.24
C PRO A 280 -21.01 -1.11 -1.82
N SER A 281 -19.81 -0.57 -2.01
CA SER A 281 -18.64 -1.26 -2.57
C SER A 281 -17.36 -0.71 -1.96
N GLU A 282 -16.46 -1.58 -1.51
CA GLU A 282 -15.16 -1.17 -0.94
C GLU A 282 -14.35 -0.31 -1.94
N PHE A 283 -14.41 -0.66 -3.24
CA PHE A 283 -13.70 0.07 -4.30
C PHE A 283 -14.29 1.45 -4.54
N THR A 284 -15.62 1.56 -4.61
CA THR A 284 -16.29 2.86 -4.79
C THR A 284 -16.07 3.73 -3.56
N LEU A 285 -16.23 3.19 -2.36
CA LEU A 285 -15.93 3.93 -1.12
C LEU A 285 -14.50 4.48 -1.16
N ALA A 286 -13.50 3.64 -1.42
CA ALA A 286 -12.11 4.05 -1.50
C ALA A 286 -11.87 5.12 -2.58
N HIS A 287 -12.50 4.97 -3.76
CA HIS A 287 -12.44 5.95 -4.85
C HIS A 287 -12.97 7.31 -4.39
N GLU A 288 -14.18 7.36 -3.85
CA GLU A 288 -14.79 8.63 -3.47
C GLU A 288 -14.11 9.27 -2.25
N ILE A 289 -13.60 8.47 -1.31
CA ILE A 289 -12.73 8.96 -0.23
C ILE A 289 -11.43 9.53 -0.80
N GLY A 290 -10.88 8.95 -1.87
CA GLY A 290 -9.74 9.51 -2.59
C GLY A 290 -10.00 10.94 -3.05
N HIS A 291 -11.17 11.22 -3.64
CA HIS A 291 -11.56 12.60 -3.94
C HIS A 291 -11.62 13.48 -2.70
N ASN A 292 -12.21 12.99 -1.60
CA ASN A 292 -12.25 13.75 -0.34
C ASN A 292 -10.84 14.07 0.20
N LEU A 293 -9.85 13.24 -0.12
CA LEU A 293 -8.41 13.44 0.11
C LEU A 293 -7.70 14.25 -0.99
N SER A 294 -8.46 14.99 -1.81
CA SER A 294 -8.00 15.84 -2.91
C SER A 294 -7.37 15.11 -4.11
N LEU A 295 -7.56 13.81 -4.22
CA LEU A 295 -7.07 13.04 -5.36
C LEU A 295 -7.96 13.24 -6.59
N ARG A 296 -7.34 13.27 -7.76
CA ARG A 296 -8.00 13.37 -9.07
C ARG A 296 -7.88 12.04 -9.81
N HIS A 297 -8.73 11.83 -10.81
CA HIS A 297 -8.74 10.60 -11.57
C HIS A 297 -7.39 10.31 -12.21
N ALA A 298 -6.90 9.06 -12.09
CA ALA A 298 -5.84 8.59 -12.97
C ALA A 298 -6.37 8.57 -14.42
N PRO A 299 -5.52 8.74 -15.45
CA PRO A 299 -5.92 8.70 -16.86
C PRO A 299 -6.16 7.25 -17.33
N CYS A 300 -7.08 6.53 -16.67
CA CYS A 300 -7.46 5.16 -16.98
C CYS A 300 -8.95 5.05 -17.31
N GLY A 301 -9.29 4.59 -18.52
CA GLY A 301 -10.69 4.36 -18.90
C GLY A 301 -11.48 5.62 -19.27
N GLY A 302 -10.80 6.74 -19.59
CA GLY A 302 -11.41 7.98 -20.08
C GLY A 302 -12.27 8.79 -19.08
N PRO A 303 -11.93 8.89 -17.78
CA PRO A 303 -12.72 9.64 -16.84
C PRO A 303 -12.59 11.15 -17.09
N SER A 304 -13.60 11.92 -16.68
CA SER A 304 -13.49 13.38 -16.66
C SER A 304 -12.59 13.85 -15.50
N GLY A 305 -11.84 14.93 -15.68
CA GLY A 305 -11.06 15.54 -14.59
C GLY A 305 -9.85 14.70 -14.16
N THR A 306 -9.15 14.13 -15.14
CA THR A 306 -7.89 13.42 -14.92
C THR A 306 -6.84 14.32 -14.29
N ASP A 307 -5.99 13.75 -13.43
CA ASP A 307 -4.78 14.39 -12.97
C ASP A 307 -3.82 14.59 -14.16
N GLN A 308 -3.59 15.85 -14.51
CA GLN A 308 -2.71 16.22 -15.63
C GLN A 308 -1.24 15.93 -15.32
N ASN A 309 -0.88 15.81 -14.04
CA ASN A 309 0.48 15.52 -13.59
C ASN A 309 0.69 14.03 -13.31
N TYR A 310 -0.26 13.18 -13.69
CA TYR A 310 -0.14 11.75 -13.47
C TYR A 310 1.06 11.18 -14.24
N PRO A 311 2.06 10.58 -13.57
CA PRO A 311 3.37 10.32 -14.17
C PRO A 311 3.42 9.03 -14.98
N TYR A 312 2.40 8.16 -14.88
CA TYR A 312 2.42 6.86 -15.54
C TYR A 312 1.36 6.77 -16.64
N SER A 313 1.81 6.49 -17.87
CA SER A 313 0.92 6.39 -19.03
C SER A 313 -0.24 5.42 -18.79
N GLY A 314 -1.43 5.76 -19.27
CA GLY A 314 -2.61 4.91 -19.16
C GLY A 314 -3.14 4.69 -17.73
N GLY A 315 -2.67 5.44 -16.73
CA GLY A 315 -3.20 5.37 -15.36
C GLY A 315 -2.77 4.14 -14.58
N PHE A 316 -1.61 3.56 -14.89
CA PHE A 316 -1.05 2.42 -14.13
C PHE A 316 -0.35 2.88 -12.85
N ILE A 317 -0.26 2.02 -11.83
CA ILE A 317 0.38 2.37 -10.53
C ILE A 317 1.90 2.64 -10.62
N GLY A 318 2.57 2.20 -11.69
CA GLY A 318 3.97 2.53 -11.99
C GLY A 318 5.05 1.97 -11.05
N LYS A 319 4.69 1.57 -9.83
CA LYS A 319 5.53 0.90 -8.83
C LYS A 319 4.82 -0.33 -8.24
N TRP A 320 5.58 -1.27 -7.69
CA TRP A 320 5.03 -2.47 -7.09
C TRP A 320 4.19 -2.12 -5.86
N GLY A 321 2.89 -2.43 -5.95
CA GLY A 321 1.99 -2.35 -4.81
C GLY A 321 2.03 -3.62 -3.96
N TYR A 322 1.42 -3.55 -2.79
CA TYR A 322 1.33 -4.63 -1.83
C TYR A 322 -0.06 -4.65 -1.21
N ASP A 323 -0.69 -5.83 -1.24
CA ASP A 323 -1.95 -6.10 -0.55
C ASP A 323 -1.72 -7.19 0.50
N PRO A 324 -1.79 -6.87 1.81
CA PRO A 324 -1.55 -7.86 2.86
C PRO A 324 -2.65 -8.94 2.94
N ARG A 325 -3.79 -8.76 2.25
CA ARG A 325 -4.88 -9.75 2.20
C ARG A 325 -4.61 -10.91 1.25
N GLY A 326 -3.47 -10.89 0.55
CA GLY A 326 -3.07 -11.96 -0.38
C GLY A 326 -2.99 -13.32 0.30
N ALA A 327 -3.26 -14.39 -0.47
CA ALA A 327 -3.39 -15.75 0.04
C ALA A 327 -2.10 -16.37 0.62
N SER A 328 -0.93 -15.75 0.40
CA SER A 328 0.38 -16.33 0.76
C SER A 328 0.75 -16.22 2.25
N GLY A 329 -0.11 -15.67 3.10
CA GLY A 329 0.21 -15.34 4.51
C GLY A 329 1.16 -14.16 4.67
N LEU A 330 1.96 -13.84 3.65
CA LEU A 330 2.77 -12.63 3.53
C LEU A 330 2.11 -11.55 2.67
N GLY A 331 0.94 -11.80 2.08
CA GLY A 331 0.22 -10.89 1.18
C GLY A 331 0.49 -11.15 -0.30
N GLU A 332 0.21 -10.16 -1.15
CA GLU A 332 0.35 -10.26 -2.61
C GLU A 332 0.95 -8.97 -3.19
N LEU A 333 1.88 -9.12 -4.13
CA LEU A 333 2.44 -8.00 -4.88
C LEU A 333 1.54 -7.62 -6.06
N LYS A 334 1.33 -6.32 -6.25
CA LYS A 334 0.50 -5.76 -7.32
C LYS A 334 1.39 -5.23 -8.44
N ASN A 335 1.25 -5.83 -9.64
CA ASN A 335 2.12 -5.57 -10.78
C ASN A 335 1.87 -4.18 -11.40
N PRO A 336 2.90 -3.32 -11.49
CA PRO A 336 2.75 -1.97 -12.02
C PRO A 336 2.44 -1.87 -13.50
N GLY A 337 2.70 -2.92 -14.30
CA GLY A 337 2.34 -2.96 -15.72
C GLY A 337 0.89 -3.43 -15.98
N VAL A 338 0.20 -3.93 -14.95
CA VAL A 338 -1.14 -4.53 -15.08
C VAL A 338 -2.18 -3.73 -14.30
N ILE A 339 -1.82 -3.26 -13.10
CA ILE A 339 -2.75 -2.65 -12.16
C ILE A 339 -2.93 -1.16 -12.44
N LYS A 340 -4.19 -0.74 -12.62
CA LYS A 340 -4.59 0.67 -12.71
C LYS A 340 -4.67 1.29 -11.33
N ASP A 341 -4.34 2.56 -11.24
CA ASP A 341 -4.33 3.30 -10.00
C ASP A 341 -5.73 3.81 -9.65
N LEU A 342 -6.15 3.59 -8.41
CA LEU A 342 -7.35 4.15 -7.79
C LEU A 342 -7.12 5.62 -7.34
N MET A 343 -6.39 6.40 -8.15
CA MET A 343 -6.05 7.81 -7.88
C MET A 343 -5.00 8.06 -6.78
N SER A 344 -4.26 7.04 -6.34
CA SER A 344 -3.34 7.06 -5.19
C SER A 344 -1.96 7.67 -5.44
N THR A 345 -1.65 8.10 -6.67
CA THR A 345 -0.31 8.55 -7.12
C THR A 345 0.36 9.65 -6.29
N VAL A 346 -0.35 10.44 -5.49
CA VAL A 346 0.32 11.36 -4.57
C VAL A 346 1.29 10.58 -3.65
N ILE A 347 0.86 9.42 -3.13
CA ILE A 347 1.66 8.49 -2.31
C ILE A 347 2.91 7.97 -3.07
N LEU A 348 2.79 7.78 -4.39
CA LEU A 348 3.80 7.18 -5.26
C LEU A 348 4.95 8.13 -5.64
N SER A 349 4.73 9.44 -5.58
CA SER A 349 5.72 10.48 -5.94
C SER A 349 6.71 10.83 -4.82
N GLY A 350 6.70 10.08 -3.71
CA GLY A 350 7.41 10.46 -2.48
C GLY A 350 6.68 11.54 -1.66
N SER A 351 5.50 11.97 -2.12
CA SER A 351 4.66 12.91 -1.42
C SER A 351 3.60 12.19 -0.58
N VAL A 352 3.77 12.10 0.73
CA VAL A 352 2.67 11.60 1.57
C VAL A 352 1.62 12.70 1.70
N ILE A 353 0.35 12.37 1.45
CA ILE A 353 -0.78 13.15 1.93
C ILE A 353 -0.79 13.01 3.45
N ILE A 354 -0.27 14.00 4.15
CA ILE A 354 -0.47 14.10 5.60
C ILE A 354 -1.77 14.86 5.80
N ILE A 355 -2.77 14.18 6.34
CA ILE A 355 -3.97 14.82 6.87
C ILE A 355 -3.52 15.53 8.15
N SER A 356 -3.51 16.87 8.17
CA SER A 356 -3.27 17.65 9.40
C SER A 356 -4.31 18.76 9.54
N ARG A 357 -4.75 19.05 10.77
CA ARG A 357 -5.65 20.18 11.07
C ARG A 357 -4.88 21.32 11.70
N ASN A 358 -5.21 22.55 11.30
CA ASN A 358 -4.86 23.77 12.06
C ASN A 358 -6.01 24.07 13.05
N PRO A 359 -5.79 24.80 14.17
CA PRO A 359 -6.82 25.12 15.17
C PRO A 359 -8.05 25.88 14.64
N SER A 360 -8.02 26.32 13.38
CA SER A 360 -9.08 27.07 12.69
C SER A 360 -10.12 26.20 11.94
N HIS A 361 -10.26 24.90 12.26
CA HIS A 361 -11.24 23.98 11.66
C HIS A 361 -11.11 23.73 10.13
N SER A 362 -10.00 24.13 9.51
CA SER A 362 -9.66 23.78 8.13
C SER A 362 -8.75 22.53 8.10
N VAL A 363 -9.17 21.47 7.39
CA VAL A 363 -8.27 20.36 7.04
C VAL A 363 -7.25 20.87 6.03
N GLN A 364 -5.96 20.88 6.39
CA GLN A 364 -4.89 21.14 5.45
C GLN A 364 -4.21 19.82 5.10
N ILE A 365 -4.35 19.41 3.85
CA ILE A 365 -3.57 18.32 3.29
C ILE A 365 -2.20 18.88 2.93
N LYS A 366 -1.17 18.48 3.68
CA LYS A 366 0.22 18.80 3.34
C LYS A 366 0.74 17.72 2.40
N VAL A 367 0.90 18.07 1.13
CA VAL A 367 1.65 17.26 0.16
C VAL A 367 3.12 17.60 0.35
N LEU A 368 3.86 16.78 1.09
CA LEU A 368 5.30 16.96 1.26
C LEU A 368 6.04 16.30 0.09
N ALA A 369 6.12 17.00 -1.05
CA ALA A 369 7.02 16.61 -2.14
C ALA A 369 8.48 16.78 -1.70
N ARG A 370 9.35 15.83 -2.06
CA ARG A 370 10.70 15.74 -1.52
C ARG A 370 11.72 16.74 -2.09
N ASP A 371 11.32 17.63 -3.00
CA ASP A 371 12.23 18.61 -3.59
C ASP A 371 11.72 20.04 -3.38
N ASN A 372 12.55 20.85 -2.73
CA ASN A 372 12.40 22.26 -2.33
C ASN A 372 11.68 22.57 -1.00
N LEU A 373 12.49 22.63 0.05
CA LEU A 373 12.34 23.52 1.20
C LEU A 373 12.31 25.00 0.76
N THR A 374 11.26 25.46 0.09
CA THR A 374 10.82 26.87 -0.02
C THR A 374 9.67 26.98 -1.02
N GLU A 375 8.42 26.92 -0.55
CA GLU A 375 7.34 27.82 -0.99
C GLU A 375 6.06 27.46 -0.22
N PHE A 376 5.71 28.31 0.76
CA PHE A 376 4.40 28.30 1.41
C PHE A 376 3.38 28.92 0.45
N ARG A 377 2.63 28.10 -0.31
CA ARG A 377 1.46 28.61 -1.02
C ARG A 377 0.21 28.44 -0.18
N ASN A 378 -0.18 29.52 0.49
CA ASN A 378 -1.53 29.72 1.00
C ASN A 378 -2.50 29.80 -0.20
N LEU A 379 -3.14 28.70 -0.57
CA LEU A 379 -4.29 28.74 -1.45
C LEU A 379 -5.50 29.26 -0.67
N LYS A 380 -5.69 30.58 -0.66
CA LYS A 380 -7.01 31.18 -0.39
C LYS A 380 -7.89 30.91 -1.61
N MET A 381 -8.93 30.10 -1.44
CA MET A 381 -10.01 30.02 -2.44
C MET A 381 -11.09 31.03 -2.06
N SER A 382 -11.33 31.97 -2.98
CA SER A 382 -12.56 32.77 -3.09
C SER A 382 -13.78 31.89 -3.38
#